data_AF-A0A9E1IJX6-F1
#
_entry.id   AF-A0A9E1IJX6-F1
#
_cell.length_a   1.000
_cell.length_b   1.000
_cell.length_c   1.000
_cell.angle_alpha   90.00
_cell.angle_beta   90.00
_cell.angle_gamma   90.00
#
_symmetry.space_group_name_H-M   'P 1'
#
loop_
_entity.id
_entity.type
_entity.pdbx_description
1 polymer ?
#
loop_
_entity_poly.entity_id
_entity_poly.type
_entity_poly.pdbx_seq_one_letter_code
_entity_poly.pdbx_strand_id
1 'polypeptide(L)'
;MDDELLPIFLICRLIEYELTDTELVITMVLLLKRIPLDDITDATRSWNPLSSPAMSLRRIHITTRCGMGVLISPKDRDEFMRDLAERVPHLQYVDGQVV
;
A
#
# COMPACT_ATOMS: atom_id res chain seq x y z
N MET A 1 -8.16 15.37 -21.99
CA MET A 1 -7.02 14.43 -22.08
C MET A 1 -7.08 13.48 -20.87
N ASP A 2 -8.30 13.11 -20.47
CA ASP A 2 -8.60 12.61 -19.12
C ASP A 2 -9.40 11.29 -19.16
N ASP A 3 -9.90 10.92 -20.34
CA ASP A 3 -10.73 9.74 -20.57
C ASP A 3 -9.94 8.43 -20.41
N GLU A 4 -8.61 8.44 -20.61
CA GLU A 4 -7.73 7.28 -20.40
C GLU A 4 -7.43 7.00 -18.92
N LEU A 5 -7.59 7.99 -18.05
CA LEU A 5 -7.39 7.84 -16.60
C LEU A 5 -8.63 7.34 -15.87
N LEU A 6 -9.80 7.55 -16.46
CA LEU A 6 -11.07 7.09 -15.92
C LEU A 6 -11.09 5.57 -15.62
N PRO A 7 -10.63 4.67 -16.52
CA PRO A 7 -10.58 3.24 -16.22
C PRO A 7 -9.56 2.90 -15.12
N ILE A 8 -8.38 3.52 -15.11
CA ILE A 8 -7.37 3.32 -14.06
C ILE A 8 -7.92 3.77 -12.70
N PHE A 9 -8.59 4.91 -12.66
CA PHE A 9 -9.21 5.46 -11.46
C PHE A 9 -10.33 4.56 -10.91
N LEU A 10 -11.19 4.04 -11.80
CA LEU A 10 -12.22 3.05 -11.44
C LEU A 10 -11.58 1.78 -10.88
N ILE A 11 -10.54 1.25 -11.53
CA ILE A 11 -9.86 0.04 -11.07
C ILE A 11 -9.21 0.27 -9.70
N CYS A 12 -8.53 1.41 -9.47
CA CYS A 12 -7.95 1.72 -8.17
C CYS A 12 -8.99 1.85 -7.04
N ARG A 13 -10.21 2.31 -7.34
CA ARG A 13 -11.34 2.34 -6.39
C ARG A 13 -11.83 0.94 -5.99
N LEU A 14 -11.58 -0.05 -6.84
CA LEU A 14 -11.97 -1.45 -6.63
C LEU A 14 -10.86 -2.28 -5.97
N ILE A 15 -9.70 -1.68 -5.66
CA ILE A 15 -8.64 -2.36 -4.91
C ILE A 15 -8.84 -2.09 -3.42
N GLU A 16 -9.03 -3.15 -2.67
CA GLU A 16 -9.15 -3.09 -1.21
C GLU A 16 -7.87 -3.59 -0.55
N TYR A 17 -7.54 -2.95 0.56
CA TYR A 17 -6.37 -3.29 1.37
C TYR A 17 -6.84 -3.56 2.79
N GLU A 18 -6.65 -4.79 3.23
CA GLU A 18 -7.03 -5.24 4.56
C GLU A 18 -5.78 -5.70 5.30
N LEU A 19 -5.59 -5.16 6.50
CA LEU A 19 -4.65 -5.72 7.46
C LEU A 19 -5.43 -6.74 8.29
N THR A 20 -4.95 -7.98 8.34
CA THR A 20 -5.42 -9.00 9.28
C THR A 20 -4.46 -9.05 10.48
N ASP A 21 -4.58 -10.05 11.34
CA ASP A 21 -3.64 -10.27 12.45
C ASP A 21 -2.24 -10.68 11.95
N THR A 22 -2.13 -11.28 10.75
CA THR A 22 -0.88 -11.87 10.26
C THR A 22 -0.52 -11.50 8.83
N GLU A 23 -1.43 -10.91 8.06
CA GLU A 23 -1.22 -10.62 6.64
C GLU A 23 -1.75 -9.24 6.23
N LEU A 24 -1.10 -8.63 5.25
CA LEU A 24 -1.68 -7.63 4.37
C LEU A 24 -2.33 -8.34 3.18
N VAL A 25 -3.65 -8.22 3.07
CA VAL A 25 -4.46 -8.75 1.98
C VAL A 25 -4.78 -7.63 1.00
N ILE A 26 -4.37 -7.81 -0.25
CA ILE A 26 -4.64 -6.90 -1.35
C ILE A 26 -5.64 -7.60 -2.29
N THR A 27 -6.87 -7.10 -2.29
CA THR A 27 -7.96 -7.64 -3.12
C THR A 27 -8.13 -6.76 -4.34
N MET A 28 -7.96 -7.34 -5.51
CA MET A 28 -8.19 -6.74 -6.81
C MET A 28 -9.32 -7.54 -7.48
N VAL A 29 -10.10 -6.90 -8.35
CA VAL A 29 -11.29 -7.51 -8.99
C VAL A 29 -11.08 -8.95 -9.51
N LEU A 30 -9.88 -9.27 -10.01
CA LEU A 30 -9.53 -10.59 -10.56
C LEU A 30 -8.36 -11.29 -9.84
N LEU A 31 -7.76 -10.66 -8.82
CA LEU A 31 -6.50 -11.09 -8.24
C LEU A 31 -6.52 -10.89 -6.72
N LEU A 32 -5.95 -11.83 -5.98
CA LEU A 32 -5.76 -11.73 -4.54
C LEU A 32 -4.28 -11.90 -4.24
N LYS A 33 -3.68 -10.93 -3.54
CA LYS A 33 -2.30 -11.01 -3.07
C LYS A 33 -2.28 -10.95 -1.55
N ARG A 34 -1.55 -11.87 -0.92
CA ARG A 34 -1.33 -11.92 0.52
C ARG A 34 0.14 -11.70 0.81
N ILE A 35 0.46 -10.83 1.74
CA ILE A 35 1.82 -10.53 2.18
C ILE A 35 1.86 -10.75 3.69
N PRO A 36 2.62 -11.73 4.20
CA PRO A 36 2.78 -11.91 5.64
C PRO A 36 3.34 -10.65 6.27
N LEU A 37 2.77 -10.19 7.39
CA LEU A 37 3.23 -9.01 8.11
C LEU A 37 4.67 -9.17 8.60
N ASP A 38 5.06 -10.40 8.98
CA ASP A 38 6.43 -10.72 9.35
C ASP A 38 7.40 -10.50 8.18
N ASP A 39 6.97 -10.71 6.92
CA ASP A 39 7.81 -10.51 5.74
C ASP A 39 8.01 -9.03 5.36
N ILE A 40 7.21 -8.12 5.95
CA ILE A 40 7.34 -6.68 5.71
C ILE A 40 8.56 -6.15 6.46
N THR A 41 9.39 -5.39 5.75
CA THR A 41 10.65 -4.82 6.27
C THR A 41 10.64 -3.30 6.31
N ASP A 42 9.83 -2.68 5.45
CA ASP A 42 9.67 -1.23 5.39
C ASP A 42 8.32 -0.92 4.76
N ALA A 43 7.69 0.14 5.24
CA ALA A 43 6.66 0.84 4.50
C ALA A 43 6.99 2.33 4.43
N THR A 44 7.08 2.87 3.22
CA THR A 44 7.45 4.28 3.01
C THR A 44 6.43 5.00 2.15
N ARG A 45 6.09 6.24 2.53
CA ARG A 45 5.28 7.13 1.71
C ARG A 45 5.95 7.37 0.35
N SER A 46 5.23 7.10 -0.73
CA SER A 46 5.67 7.39 -2.09
C SER A 46 4.86 8.54 -2.68
N TRP A 47 5.56 9.59 -3.11
CA TRP A 47 4.96 10.76 -3.76
C TRP A 47 5.30 10.85 -5.25
N ASN A 48 5.89 9.80 -5.83
CA ASN A 48 6.49 9.89 -7.16
C ASN A 48 5.39 10.09 -8.25
N PRO A 49 5.28 11.27 -8.89
CA PRO A 49 4.19 11.56 -9.83
C PRO A 49 4.44 10.97 -11.22
N LEU A 50 5.71 10.66 -11.55
CA LEU A 50 6.15 10.18 -12.85
C LEU A 50 5.82 8.70 -13.14
N SER A 51 5.35 7.93 -12.15
CA SER A 51 5.10 6.49 -12.33
C SER A 51 3.66 6.11 -12.66
N SER A 52 2.69 7.03 -12.57
CA SER A 52 1.33 6.92 -13.16
C SER A 52 0.47 8.13 -12.74
N PRO A 53 -0.46 8.62 -13.58
CA PRO A 53 -1.45 9.60 -13.17
C PRO A 53 -2.56 8.90 -12.37
N ALA A 54 -2.52 9.07 -11.05
CA ALA A 54 -3.64 8.73 -10.18
C ALA A 54 -3.85 9.90 -9.22
N MET A 55 -5.08 10.41 -9.12
CA MET A 55 -5.44 11.57 -8.29
C MET A 55 -5.26 11.33 -6.76
N SER A 56 -4.70 10.19 -6.37
CA SER A 56 -4.14 9.92 -5.05
C SER A 56 -2.62 9.81 -5.15
N LEU A 57 -1.91 10.94 -5.07
CA LEU A 57 -0.45 11.01 -4.93
C LEU A 57 0.05 10.46 -3.57
N ARG A 58 -0.79 9.75 -2.81
CA ARG A 58 -0.52 9.25 -1.44
C ARG A 58 -0.32 7.74 -1.45
N ARG A 59 0.67 7.28 -2.23
CA ARG A 59 1.06 5.86 -2.28
C ARG A 59 1.89 5.47 -1.07
N ILE A 60 1.88 4.18 -0.75
CA ILE A 60 2.82 3.55 0.18
C ILE A 60 3.56 2.49 -0.61
N HIS A 61 4.88 2.49 -0.51
CA HIS A 61 5.72 1.41 -0.99
C HIS A 61 5.95 0.44 0.17
N ILE A 62 5.46 -0.79 0.04
CA ILE A 62 5.68 -1.87 1.00
C ILE A 62 6.85 -2.70 0.49
N THR A 63 7.91 -2.80 1.29
CA THR A 63 9.11 -3.57 0.97
C THR A 63 9.09 -4.87 1.77
N THR A 64 9.31 -6.00 1.10
CA THR A 64 9.42 -7.32 1.75
C THR A 64 10.86 -7.83 1.78
N ARG A 65 11.15 -8.85 2.61
CA ARG A 65 12.51 -9.39 2.79
C ARG A 65 13.16 -9.88 1.49
N CYS A 66 12.36 -10.38 0.54
CA CYS A 66 12.82 -10.82 -0.77
C CYS A 66 13.17 -9.65 -1.73
N GLY A 67 13.05 -8.40 -1.29
CA GLY A 67 13.32 -7.20 -2.08
C GLY A 67 12.24 -6.86 -3.13
N MET A 68 11.17 -7.66 -3.22
CA MET A 68 10.03 -7.35 -4.08
C MET A 68 9.08 -6.40 -3.36
N GLY A 69 9.04 -5.14 -3.81
CA GLY A 69 8.12 -4.15 -3.28
C GLY A 69 6.75 -4.15 -3.97
N VAL A 70 5.72 -3.69 -3.26
CA VAL A 70 4.40 -3.38 -3.86
C VAL A 70 4.00 -1.94 -3.54
N LEU A 71 3.47 -1.23 -4.54
CA LEU A 71 2.86 0.08 -4.34
C LEU A 71 1.37 -0.08 -4.09
N ILE A 72 0.91 0.41 -2.94
CA ILE A 72 -0.49 0.43 -2.55
C ILE A 72 -0.98 1.87 -2.37
N SER A 73 -2.28 2.08 -2.52
CA SER A 73 -2.93 3.39 -2.35
C SER A 73 -4.15 3.24 -1.45
N PRO A 74 -3.98 2.93 -0.15
CA PRO A 74 -5.11 2.84 0.77
C PRO A 74 -5.83 4.19 0.86
N LYS A 75 -7.12 4.14 1.17
CA LYS A 75 -8.01 5.31 1.21
C LYS A 75 -7.52 6.36 2.22
N ASP A 76 -7.13 5.92 3.42
CA ASP A 76 -6.44 6.75 4.41
C ASP A 76 -5.02 6.22 4.61
N ARG A 77 -4.06 6.90 3.99
CA ARG A 77 -2.65 6.50 4.03
C ARG A 77 -2.08 6.55 5.45
N ASP A 78 -2.39 7.60 6.18
CA ASP A 78 -1.69 7.88 7.44
C ASP A 78 -2.28 7.05 8.58
N GLU A 79 -3.59 6.74 8.53
CA GLU A 79 -4.22 5.73 9.38
C GLU A 79 -3.68 4.34 9.08
N PHE A 80 -3.65 3.93 7.81
CA PHE A 80 -3.13 2.61 7.41
C PHE A 80 -1.68 2.37 7.89
N MET A 81 -0.82 3.39 7.80
CA MET A 81 0.56 3.29 8.26
C MET A 81 0.68 3.11 9.78
N ARG A 82 -0.21 3.73 10.56
CA ARG A 82 -0.25 3.54 12.02
C ARG A 82 -0.72 2.14 12.36
N ASP A 83 -1.82 1.70 11.76
CA ASP A 83 -2.35 0.35 11.95
C ASP A 83 -1.33 -0.73 11.56
N LEU A 84 -0.57 -0.49 10.48
CA LEU A 84 0.50 -1.39 10.05
C LEU A 84 1.59 -1.49 11.13
N ALA A 85 2.06 -0.38 11.67
CA ALA A 85 3.07 -0.37 12.72
C ALA A 85 2.58 -1.03 14.02
N GLU A 86 1.29 -0.90 14.36
CA GLU A 86 0.72 -1.56 15.55
C GLU A 86 0.66 -3.08 15.41
N ARG A 87 0.51 -3.60 14.18
CA ARG A 87 0.33 -5.03 13.91
C ARG A 87 1.61 -5.74 13.51
N VAL A 88 2.60 -5.01 13.01
CA VAL A 88 3.91 -5.56 12.66
C VAL A 88 4.85 -5.39 13.87
N PRO A 89 5.09 -6.44 14.68
CA PRO A 89 5.71 -6.29 15.99
C PRO A 89 7.17 -5.82 15.95
N HIS A 90 7.85 -5.98 14.81
CA HIS A 90 9.26 -5.64 14.63
C HIS A 90 9.49 -4.30 13.92
N LEU A 91 8.42 -3.56 13.57
CA LEU A 91 8.53 -2.26 12.92
C LEU A 91 7.85 -1.18 13.76
N GLN A 92 8.28 0.07 13.59
CA GLN A 92 7.77 1.24 14.31
C GLN A 92 7.44 2.36 13.34
N TYR A 93 6.43 3.17 13.69
CA TYR A 93 6.10 4.35 12.90
C TYR A 93 7.02 5.53 13.27
N VAL A 94 7.94 5.89 12.37
CA VAL A 94 8.93 6.96 12.55
C VAL A 94 8.88 7.90 11.36
N ASP A 95 8.64 9.20 11.60
CA ASP A 95 8.64 10.27 10.59
C ASP A 95 7.83 10.01 9.29
N GLY A 96 6.79 9.18 9.37
CA GLY A 96 5.97 8.83 8.21
C GLY A 96 6.44 7.59 7.43
N GLN A 97 7.32 6.80 8.03
CA GLN A 97 7.74 5.47 7.59
C GLN A 97 7.41 4.44 8.67
N VAL A 98 7.28 3.16 8.29
CA VAL A 98 7.20 2.03 9.21
C VAL A 98 8.46 1.20 9.00
N VAL A 99 9.39 1.24 9.96
CA VAL A 99 10.74 0.66 9.88
C VAL A 99 11.21 0.08 11.21
#